data_AF-W5PF86-F1
#
_entry.id   AF-W5PF86-F1
#
_cell.length_a   1.000
_cell.length_b   1.000
_cell.length_c   1.000
_cell.angle_alpha   90.00
_cell.angle_beta   90.00
_cell.angle_gamma   90.00
#
_symmetry.space_group_name_H-M   'P 1'
#
loop_
_entity.id
_entity.type
_entity.pdbx_description
1 polymer ?
#
loop_
_entity_poly.entity_id
_entity_poly.type
_entity_poly.pdbx_seq_one_letter_code
_entity_poly.pdbx_strand_id
1 'polypeptide(L)'
;MTPPGRLCLLRVCSTPSLLLLLGLLLALPPEAQGLRGVGLTPSAAEPAHQQLPKPFTRGTLKPAAHLVGDPSTQDSLRWRANTDRAFLRHGFSLSNNSLLVPTSGLYFVYSQVVFSGKGCFPRATPTPLYLAHEVQLFSPQYPFHVPLLSAQKSVCPGPQGPWVRSVYQGAVFLLTRGDQLSTHTDGISHLLLSPSSVFFGAFAL
;
A
#
# COMPACT_ATOMS: atom_id res chain seq x y z
N MET A 1 -3.48 8.40 77.20
CA MET A 1 -2.26 8.85 76.50
C MET A 1 -2.61 9.02 75.02
N THR A 2 -2.51 10.24 74.49
CA THR A 2 -2.60 10.60 73.07
C THR A 2 -1.20 11.02 72.57
N PRO A 3 -0.97 11.18 71.25
CA PRO A 3 -0.61 10.22 70.20
C PRO A 3 0.91 10.35 69.80
N PRO A 4 1.42 9.82 68.66
CA PRO A 4 1.36 10.49 67.34
C PRO A 4 1.18 9.47 66.16
N GLY A 5 0.86 9.79 64.91
CA GLY A 5 0.78 11.04 64.17
C GLY A 5 1.67 11.03 62.92
N ARG A 6 1.13 10.57 61.76
CA ARG A 6 1.57 10.77 60.34
C ARG A 6 2.87 10.01 59.93
N LEU A 7 3.13 9.63 58.67
CA LEU A 7 2.92 10.28 57.36
C LEU A 7 2.67 9.24 56.25
N CYS A 8 1.67 9.48 55.40
CA CYS A 8 1.48 8.75 54.14
C CYS A 8 2.27 9.46 53.03
N LEU A 9 3.25 8.79 52.43
CA LEU A 9 4.00 9.32 51.29
C LEU A 9 3.19 9.10 50.00
N LEU A 10 2.63 10.19 49.46
CA LEU A 10 2.09 10.21 48.09
C LEU A 10 3.25 10.11 47.10
N ARG A 11 3.39 8.93 46.49
CA ARG A 11 4.35 8.66 45.41
C ARG A 11 3.81 9.28 44.12
N VAL A 12 4.32 10.46 43.76
CA VAL A 12 4.04 11.11 42.48
C VAL A 12 4.75 10.32 41.38
N CYS A 13 3.99 9.61 40.55
CA CYS A 13 4.48 8.95 39.33
C CYS A 13 4.65 10.00 38.23
N SER A 14 5.82 10.63 38.18
CA SER A 14 6.22 11.50 37.08
C SER A 14 6.44 10.66 35.83
N THR A 15 5.56 10.79 34.83
CA THR A 15 5.65 10.07 33.55
C THR A 15 6.84 10.56 32.72
N PRO A 16 7.70 9.66 32.20
CA PRO A 16 8.93 10.04 31.48
C PRO A 16 8.69 10.71 30.12
N SER A 17 7.44 10.82 29.67
CA SER A 17 7.06 11.39 28.37
C SER A 17 7.16 12.93 28.31
N LEU A 18 7.15 13.63 29.46
CA LEU A 18 7.19 15.10 29.48
C LEU A 18 8.63 15.67 29.36
N LEU A 19 9.64 14.90 29.76
CA LEU A 19 11.05 15.29 29.67
C LEU A 19 11.61 15.18 28.25
N LEU A 20 11.05 14.29 27.40
CA LEU A 20 11.48 14.18 26.00
C LEU A 20 11.01 15.36 25.13
N LEU A 21 9.88 16.00 25.46
CA LEU A 21 9.37 17.13 24.68
C LEU A 21 10.16 18.42 24.91
N LEU A 22 10.76 18.59 26.09
CA LEU A 22 11.57 19.77 26.43
C LEU A 22 12.98 19.72 25.81
N GLY A 23 13.50 18.51 25.54
CA GLY A 23 14.81 18.31 24.91
C GLY A 23 14.87 18.65 23.42
N LEU A 24 13.76 18.53 22.68
CA LEU A 24 13.73 18.84 21.24
C LEU A 24 13.59 20.33 20.90
N LEU A 25 13.22 21.19 21.86
CA LEU A 25 13.12 22.64 21.66
C LEU A 25 14.47 23.38 21.80
N LEU A 26 15.54 22.70 22.24
CA LEU A 26 16.88 23.29 22.41
C LEU A 26 17.85 22.97 21.26
N ALA A 27 17.40 22.29 20.20
CA ALA A 27 18.24 21.88 19.06
C ALA A 27 18.00 22.71 17.77
N LEU A 28 17.39 23.89 17.87
CA LEU A 28 17.30 24.85 16.76
C LEU A 28 18.53 25.77 16.80
N PRO A 29 19.38 25.81 15.75
CA PRO A 29 20.49 26.74 15.70
C PRO A 29 19.95 28.19 15.56
N PRO A 30 20.59 29.17 16.23
CA PRO A 30 20.18 30.56 16.11
C PRO A 30 20.49 31.10 14.71
N GLU A 31 19.47 31.71 14.12
CA GLU A 31 19.53 32.52 12.91
C GLU A 31 20.55 33.66 13.10
N ALA A 32 21.67 33.60 12.37
CA ALA A 32 22.70 34.65 12.40
C ALA A 32 22.42 35.68 11.31
N GLN A 33 21.80 36.80 11.69
CA GLN A 33 21.86 38.04 10.91
C GLN A 33 23.19 38.75 11.19
N GLY A 34 24.00 38.96 10.14
CA GLY A 34 25.21 39.77 10.21
C GLY A 34 25.52 40.41 8.85
N LEU A 35 25.27 41.71 8.75
CA LEU A 35 25.51 42.55 7.58
C LEU A 35 26.69 43.51 7.86
N ARG A 36 27.52 43.73 6.83
CA ARG A 36 28.67 44.68 6.64
C ARG A 36 30.02 43.93 6.50
N GLY A 37 30.87 44.19 5.52
CA GLY A 37 30.82 45.18 4.44
C GLY A 37 32.02 45.03 3.49
N VAL A 38 31.79 45.46 2.25
CA VAL A 38 32.69 45.98 1.20
C VAL A 38 34.16 45.54 1.19
N GLY A 39 34.51 44.80 0.13
CA GLY A 39 35.85 44.70 -0.45
C GLY A 39 35.73 44.29 -1.91
N LEU A 40 35.90 45.23 -2.83
CA LEU A 40 35.80 45.05 -4.28
C LEU A 40 37.10 44.46 -4.85
N THR A 41 37.00 43.34 -5.59
CA THR A 41 37.81 43.06 -6.78
C THR A 41 37.01 42.18 -7.76
N PRO A 42 36.95 42.52 -9.07
CA PRO A 42 36.16 41.77 -10.04
C PRO A 42 37.00 40.65 -10.66
N SER A 43 36.61 39.40 -10.42
CA SER A 43 37.12 38.25 -11.18
C SER A 43 35.95 37.58 -11.89
N ALA A 44 36.10 37.43 -13.20
CA ALA A 44 35.12 37.03 -14.21
C ALA A 44 34.08 36.02 -13.72
N ALA A 45 32.82 36.48 -13.59
CA ALA A 45 31.66 35.60 -13.49
C ALA A 45 31.21 35.22 -14.91
N GLU A 46 31.31 33.93 -15.22
CA GLU A 46 30.62 33.28 -16.34
C GLU A 46 29.15 33.75 -16.40
N PRO A 47 28.56 33.93 -17.60
CA PRO A 47 27.15 34.22 -17.68
C PRO A 47 26.40 33.02 -17.11
N ALA A 48 25.72 33.26 -15.99
CA ALA A 48 24.71 32.37 -15.45
C ALA A 48 23.71 32.07 -16.57
N HIS A 49 23.82 30.89 -17.17
CA HIS A 49 22.79 30.35 -18.03
C HIS A 49 21.52 30.27 -17.20
N GLN A 50 20.66 31.28 -17.36
CA GLN A 50 19.26 31.21 -16.98
C GLN A 50 18.68 30.04 -17.78
N GLN A 51 18.69 28.86 -17.17
CA GLN A 51 18.01 27.71 -17.71
C GLN A 51 16.53 28.01 -17.56
N LEU A 52 15.98 28.62 -18.61
CA LEU A 52 14.56 28.72 -18.89
C LEU A 52 13.91 27.39 -18.44
N PRO A 53 12.80 27.41 -17.67
CA PRO A 53 12.11 26.18 -17.32
C PRO A 53 11.86 25.44 -18.63
N LYS A 54 12.55 24.31 -18.83
CA LYS A 54 12.29 23.48 -20.00
C LYS A 54 10.78 23.25 -19.99
N PRO A 55 10.05 23.56 -21.07
CA PRO A 55 8.65 23.22 -21.12
C PRO A 55 8.59 21.74 -20.76
N PHE A 56 7.75 21.39 -19.78
CA PHE A 56 7.51 19.99 -19.42
C PHE A 56 7.29 19.26 -20.74
N THR A 57 8.33 18.55 -21.19
CA THR A 57 8.25 17.73 -22.39
C THR A 57 7.08 16.83 -22.11
N ARG A 58 6.05 16.93 -22.95
CA ARG A 58 4.76 16.24 -22.82
C ARG A 58 5.07 14.79 -22.44
N GLY A 59 5.08 14.52 -21.13
CA GLY A 59 5.60 13.27 -20.60
C GLY A 59 4.79 12.19 -21.25
N THR A 60 5.44 11.17 -21.81
CA THR A 60 4.74 9.98 -22.27
C THR A 60 3.83 9.54 -21.12
N LEU A 61 2.52 9.62 -21.37
CA LEU A 61 1.54 9.37 -20.33
C LEU A 61 1.69 7.92 -19.88
N LYS A 62 2.08 7.71 -18.62
CA LYS A 62 2.42 6.38 -18.11
C LYS A 62 1.17 5.52 -17.95
N PRO A 63 1.10 4.31 -18.53
CA PRO A 63 0.03 3.36 -18.26
C PRO A 63 -0.20 3.16 -16.77
N ALA A 64 -1.45 3.27 -16.33
CA ALA A 64 -1.84 2.98 -14.96
C ALA A 64 -3.27 2.42 -14.89
N ALA A 65 -3.49 1.51 -13.95
CA ALA A 65 -4.78 0.91 -13.67
C ALA A 65 -4.96 0.70 -12.16
N HIS A 66 -6.19 0.91 -11.70
CA HIS A 66 -6.65 0.54 -10.37
C HIS A 66 -8.05 -0.08 -10.52
N LEU A 67 -8.19 -1.32 -10.09
CA LEU A 67 -9.42 -2.10 -10.16
C LEU A 67 -9.90 -2.39 -8.75
N VAL A 68 -11.22 -2.48 -8.60
CA VAL A 68 -11.88 -2.88 -7.35
C VAL A 68 -12.68 -4.15 -7.58
N GLY A 69 -12.83 -4.97 -6.54
CA GLY A 69 -13.68 -6.16 -6.59
C GLY A 69 -15.16 -5.76 -6.71
N ASP A 70 -15.90 -6.45 -7.56
CA ASP A 70 -17.34 -6.24 -7.74
C ASP A 70 -18.12 -6.87 -6.57
N PRO A 71 -18.83 -6.09 -5.74
CA PRO A 71 -19.62 -6.63 -4.63
C PRO A 71 -20.88 -7.38 -5.08
N SER A 72 -21.26 -7.30 -6.36
CA SER A 72 -22.44 -7.99 -6.89
C SER A 72 -22.20 -9.49 -7.18
N THR A 73 -20.96 -9.97 -7.07
CA THR A 73 -20.59 -11.36 -7.37
C THR A 73 -20.37 -12.16 -6.09
N GLN A 74 -21.16 -13.21 -5.90
CA GLN A 74 -21.23 -13.95 -4.63
C GLN A 74 -20.16 -15.04 -4.48
N ASP A 75 -19.76 -15.70 -5.58
CA ASP A 75 -18.84 -16.86 -5.57
C ASP A 75 -17.62 -16.68 -6.48
N SER A 76 -17.38 -15.46 -6.96
CA SER A 76 -16.22 -15.15 -7.78
C SER A 76 -15.71 -13.75 -7.48
N LEU A 77 -14.41 -13.55 -7.68
CA LEU A 77 -13.80 -12.23 -7.64
C LEU A 77 -13.73 -11.67 -9.06
N ARG A 78 -14.66 -10.77 -9.39
CA ARG A 78 -14.67 -10.04 -10.66
C ARG A 78 -14.14 -8.63 -10.45
N TRP A 79 -13.22 -8.22 -11.30
CA TRP A 79 -12.64 -6.89 -11.27
C TRP A 79 -13.48 -5.91 -12.08
N ARG A 80 -13.56 -4.66 -11.63
CA ARG A 80 -14.21 -3.55 -12.36
C ARG A 80 -13.44 -2.25 -12.23
N ALA A 81 -13.61 -1.36 -13.20
CA ALA A 81 -12.90 -0.08 -13.30
C ALA A 81 -13.81 1.15 -13.49
N ASN A 82 -15.13 0.95 -13.51
CA ASN A 82 -16.12 1.96 -13.93
C ASN A 82 -16.82 2.66 -12.75
N THR A 83 -16.37 2.42 -11.52
CA THR A 83 -17.00 2.88 -10.28
C THR A 83 -15.94 3.31 -9.28
N ASP A 84 -16.37 4.02 -8.23
CA ASP A 84 -15.51 4.43 -7.11
C ASP A 84 -14.31 5.28 -7.59
N ARG A 85 -13.10 4.96 -7.12
CA ARG A 85 -11.83 5.56 -7.59
C ARG A 85 -11.07 4.63 -8.54
N ALA A 86 -11.74 3.59 -9.06
CA ALA A 86 -11.15 2.66 -10.02
C ALA A 86 -10.98 3.34 -11.38
N PHE A 87 -9.96 2.93 -12.12
CA PHE A 87 -9.66 3.50 -13.43
C PHE A 87 -8.79 2.58 -14.30
N LEU A 88 -8.87 2.82 -15.61
CA LEU A 88 -7.94 2.32 -16.62
C LEU A 88 -7.45 3.54 -17.40
N ARG A 89 -6.13 3.73 -17.51
CA ARG A 89 -5.54 4.90 -18.19
C ARG A 89 -4.39 4.49 -19.10
N HIS A 90 -4.25 5.27 -20.17
CA HIS A 90 -3.11 5.24 -21.09
C HIS A 90 -2.80 3.85 -21.66
N GLY A 91 -3.86 3.12 -22.07
CA GLY A 91 -3.75 1.87 -22.82
C GLY A 91 -4.09 0.61 -22.03
N PHE A 92 -4.05 0.64 -20.69
CA PHE A 92 -4.56 -0.50 -19.91
C PHE A 92 -6.02 -0.78 -20.27
N SER A 93 -6.36 -2.06 -20.38
CA SER A 93 -7.72 -2.53 -20.56
C SER A 93 -7.96 -3.77 -19.70
N LEU A 94 -9.23 -4.02 -19.39
CA LEU A 94 -9.66 -5.19 -18.63
C LEU A 94 -10.42 -6.11 -19.58
N SER A 95 -9.91 -7.32 -19.77
CA SER A 95 -10.52 -8.34 -20.62
C SER A 95 -10.44 -9.69 -19.91
N ASN A 96 -11.54 -10.46 -19.93
CA ASN A 96 -11.61 -11.78 -19.27
C ASN A 96 -11.10 -11.79 -17.82
N ASN A 97 -11.39 -10.73 -17.05
CA ASN A 97 -10.94 -10.54 -15.67
C ASN A 97 -9.41 -10.36 -15.50
N SER A 98 -8.70 -10.00 -16.58
CA SER A 98 -7.25 -9.76 -16.60
C SER A 98 -6.92 -8.35 -17.10
N LEU A 99 -5.92 -7.71 -16.48
CA LEU A 99 -5.33 -6.46 -16.97
C LEU A 99 -4.39 -6.76 -18.14
N LEU A 100 -4.66 -6.14 -19.29
CA LEU A 100 -3.80 -6.21 -20.47
C LEU A 100 -2.74 -5.11 -20.44
N VAL A 101 -1.47 -5.51 -20.45
CA VAL A 101 -0.32 -4.61 -20.44
C VAL A 101 -0.16 -3.94 -21.82
N PRO A 102 -0.26 -2.60 -21.93
CA PRO A 102 -0.29 -1.94 -23.24
C PRO A 102 1.09 -1.77 -23.89
N THR A 103 2.14 -1.64 -23.10
CA THR A 103 3.51 -1.39 -23.57
C THR A 103 4.52 -2.16 -22.73
N SER A 104 5.62 -2.62 -23.33
CA SER A 104 6.68 -3.29 -22.57
C SER A 104 7.42 -2.31 -21.65
N GLY A 105 7.83 -2.76 -20.47
CA GLY A 105 8.56 -1.93 -19.51
C GLY A 105 8.49 -2.45 -18.08
N LEU A 106 9.01 -1.67 -17.14
CA LEU A 106 8.90 -1.95 -15.71
C LEU A 106 7.55 -1.47 -15.19
N TYR A 107 6.85 -2.35 -14.46
CA TYR A 107 5.57 -2.06 -13.83
C TYR A 107 5.63 -2.40 -12.36
N PHE A 108 5.15 -1.49 -11.51
CA PHE A 108 4.77 -1.87 -10.16
C PHE A 108 3.37 -2.48 -10.20
N VAL A 109 3.25 -3.73 -9.78
CA VAL A 109 1.99 -4.49 -9.71
C VAL A 109 1.66 -4.70 -8.25
N TYR A 110 0.40 -4.47 -7.85
CA TYR A 110 -0.05 -4.59 -6.47
C TYR A 110 -1.46 -5.13 -6.37
N SER A 111 -1.76 -5.83 -5.27
CA SER A 111 -3.10 -6.31 -4.98
C SER A 111 -3.34 -6.42 -3.48
N GLN A 112 -4.58 -6.18 -3.06
CA GLN A 112 -5.04 -6.44 -1.71
C GLN A 112 -6.35 -7.21 -1.73
N VAL A 113 -6.46 -8.16 -0.79
CA VAL A 113 -7.73 -8.73 -0.36
C VAL A 113 -7.84 -8.71 1.16
N VAL A 114 -9.07 -8.51 1.65
CA VAL A 114 -9.40 -8.68 3.06
C VAL A 114 -10.38 -9.83 3.17
N PHE A 115 -10.04 -10.81 3.99
CA PHE A 115 -10.90 -11.92 4.35
C PHE A 115 -11.53 -11.68 5.72
N SER A 116 -12.76 -12.13 5.89
CA SER A 116 -13.47 -12.14 7.15
C SER A 116 -14.31 -13.39 7.31
N GLY A 117 -14.58 -13.75 8.56
CA GLY A 117 -15.47 -14.86 8.85
C GLY A 117 -15.93 -14.85 10.29
N LYS A 118 -16.90 -15.70 10.56
CA LYS A 118 -17.38 -15.94 11.93
C LYS A 118 -16.46 -16.97 12.59
N GLY A 119 -16.40 -16.95 13.92
CA GLY A 119 -15.81 -18.05 14.70
C GLY A 119 -16.65 -19.32 14.56
N CYS A 120 -16.08 -20.47 14.93
CA CYS A 120 -16.80 -21.74 14.95
C CYS A 120 -17.56 -21.95 16.27
N PHE A 121 -18.62 -22.75 16.21
CA PHE A 121 -19.34 -23.20 17.40
C PHE A 121 -18.48 -24.19 18.22
N PRO A 122 -18.64 -24.25 19.56
CA PRO A 122 -17.80 -25.06 20.46
C PRO A 122 -17.79 -26.58 20.18
N ARG A 123 -18.67 -27.06 19.30
CA ARG A 123 -18.94 -28.48 19.06
C ARG A 123 -18.17 -29.08 17.87
N ALA A 124 -17.44 -28.27 17.10
CA ALA A 124 -16.64 -28.73 15.97
C ALA A 124 -15.14 -28.67 16.31
N THR A 125 -14.39 -29.69 15.92
CA THR A 125 -12.92 -29.61 15.88
C THR A 125 -12.53 -28.52 14.87
N PRO A 126 -11.76 -27.49 15.27
CA PRO A 126 -11.44 -26.40 14.36
C PRO A 126 -10.51 -26.90 13.26
N THR A 127 -11.04 -27.02 12.04
CA THR A 127 -10.22 -27.23 10.85
C THR A 127 -9.59 -25.88 10.46
N PRO A 128 -8.26 -25.82 10.26
CA PRO A 128 -7.62 -24.61 9.76
C PRO A 128 -8.16 -24.25 8.38
N LEU A 129 -8.65 -23.02 8.24
CA LEU A 129 -9.04 -22.43 6.97
C LEU A 129 -7.80 -21.87 6.29
N TYR A 130 -7.52 -22.37 5.09
CA TYR A 130 -6.48 -21.85 4.23
C TYR A 130 -7.03 -20.72 3.35
N LEU A 131 -6.31 -19.60 3.34
CA LEU A 131 -6.63 -18.41 2.55
C LEU A 131 -5.39 -18.03 1.75
N ALA A 132 -5.55 -17.80 0.46
CA ALA A 132 -4.45 -17.38 -0.39
C ALA A 132 -4.91 -16.38 -1.43
N HIS A 133 -3.99 -15.53 -1.85
CA HIS A 133 -4.22 -14.58 -2.93
C HIS A 133 -2.96 -14.45 -3.77
N GLU A 134 -3.11 -14.62 -5.07
CA GLU A 134 -2.03 -14.57 -6.04
C GLU A 134 -2.31 -13.56 -7.13
N VAL A 135 -1.25 -12.92 -7.61
CA VAL A 135 -1.22 -12.23 -8.90
C VAL A 135 -0.46 -13.11 -9.88
N GLN A 136 -1.09 -13.43 -11.00
CA GLN A 136 -0.57 -14.36 -12.00
C GLN A 136 -0.33 -13.63 -13.32
N LEU A 137 0.74 -14.01 -14.00
CA LEU A 137 1.09 -13.58 -15.35
C LEU A 137 0.69 -14.67 -16.34
N PHE A 138 -0.01 -14.29 -17.40
CA PHE A 138 -0.14 -15.07 -18.62
C PHE A 138 0.49 -14.28 -19.76
N SER A 139 1.50 -14.86 -20.40
CA SER A 139 2.15 -14.26 -21.57
C SER A 139 1.84 -15.09 -22.81
N PRO A 140 1.52 -14.49 -23.97
CA PRO A 140 1.34 -15.25 -25.21
C PRO A 140 2.58 -16.08 -25.60
N GLN A 141 3.77 -15.69 -25.12
CA GLN A 141 5.02 -16.40 -25.35
C GLN A 141 5.14 -17.69 -24.52
N TYR A 142 4.31 -17.85 -23.48
CA TYR A 142 4.37 -18.96 -22.55
C TYR A 142 2.96 -19.38 -22.10
N PRO A 143 2.43 -20.51 -22.61
CA PRO A 143 0.99 -20.81 -22.57
C PRO A 143 0.50 -21.35 -21.21
N PHE A 144 1.00 -20.80 -20.10
CA PHE A 144 0.49 -21.12 -18.77
C PHE A 144 0.67 -19.96 -17.78
N HIS A 145 -0.13 -20.00 -16.72
CA HIS A 145 -0.11 -18.99 -15.67
C HIS A 145 1.12 -19.15 -14.77
N VAL A 146 1.85 -18.05 -14.57
CA VAL A 146 3.02 -17.97 -13.69
C VAL A 146 2.70 -17.04 -12.51
N PRO A 147 2.74 -17.52 -11.26
CA PRO A 147 2.57 -16.65 -10.10
C PRO A 147 3.70 -15.62 -10.01
N LEU A 148 3.35 -14.33 -9.94
CA LEU A 148 4.28 -13.22 -9.72
C LEU A 148 4.36 -12.84 -8.25
N LEU A 149 3.20 -12.81 -7.58
CA LEU A 149 3.06 -12.49 -6.17
C LEU A 149 2.10 -13.52 -5.57
N SER A 150 2.50 -14.18 -4.49
CA SER A 150 1.65 -15.12 -3.76
C SER A 150 1.78 -14.87 -2.26
N ALA A 151 0.64 -14.78 -1.58
CA ALA A 151 0.60 -14.66 -0.14
C ALA A 151 -0.54 -15.51 0.43
N GLN A 152 -0.25 -16.15 1.56
CA GLN A 152 -1.12 -17.12 2.20
C GLN A 152 -1.28 -16.84 3.70
N LYS A 153 -2.43 -17.21 4.24
CA LYS A 153 -2.77 -17.12 5.66
C LYS A 153 -3.51 -18.40 6.06
N SER A 154 -3.21 -18.90 7.25
CA SER A 154 -4.02 -19.92 7.90
C SER A 154 -4.80 -19.27 9.04
N VAL A 155 -6.09 -19.58 9.13
CA VAL A 155 -6.98 -19.12 10.20
C VAL A 155 -7.55 -20.37 10.86
N CYS A 156 -7.37 -20.52 12.16
CA CYS A 156 -8.11 -21.49 12.95
C CYS A 156 -9.37 -20.81 13.46
N PRO A 157 -10.56 -21.07 12.89
CA PRO A 157 -11.78 -20.44 13.37
C PRO A 157 -12.16 -21.16 14.67
N GLY A 158 -11.73 -20.61 15.80
CA GLY A 158 -12.09 -21.11 17.13
C GLY A 158 -13.36 -20.42 17.67
N PRO A 159 -13.71 -20.64 18.94
CA PRO A 159 -14.80 -19.91 19.62
C PRO A 159 -14.50 -18.42 19.85
N GLN A 160 -13.35 -17.92 19.36
CA GLN A 160 -12.78 -16.60 19.64
C GLN A 160 -13.47 -15.44 18.90
N GLY A 161 -14.72 -15.62 18.47
CA GLY A 161 -15.49 -14.59 17.77
C GLY A 161 -15.10 -14.42 16.29
N PRO A 162 -15.61 -13.37 15.62
CA PRO A 162 -15.31 -13.11 14.23
C PRO A 162 -13.83 -12.78 14.02
N TRP A 163 -13.33 -13.07 12.82
CA TRP A 163 -11.94 -12.82 12.45
C TRP A 163 -11.85 -12.01 11.16
N VAL A 164 -10.76 -11.26 11.01
CA VAL A 164 -10.42 -10.48 9.81
C VAL A 164 -8.94 -10.66 9.51
N ARG A 165 -8.59 -10.85 8.24
CA ARG A 165 -7.20 -10.98 7.78
C ARG A 165 -7.01 -10.22 6.47
N SER A 166 -6.03 -9.32 6.44
CA SER A 166 -5.63 -8.61 5.24
C SER A 166 -4.41 -9.29 4.61
N VAL A 167 -4.40 -9.35 3.28
CA VAL A 167 -3.27 -9.77 2.46
C VAL A 167 -3.02 -8.66 1.46
N TYR A 168 -1.86 -8.02 1.56
CA TYR A 168 -1.37 -7.03 0.60
C TYR A 168 -0.05 -7.52 0.03
N GLN A 169 0.13 -7.33 -1.28
CA GLN A 169 1.36 -7.64 -1.98
C GLN A 169 1.61 -6.64 -3.09
N GLY A 170 2.89 -6.36 -3.37
CA GLY A 170 3.27 -5.56 -4.51
C GLY A 170 4.77 -5.59 -4.77
N ALA A 171 5.16 -5.62 -6.05
CA ALA A 171 6.55 -5.61 -6.47
C ALA A 171 6.67 -5.06 -7.91
N VAL A 172 7.91 -4.84 -8.35
CA VAL A 172 8.21 -4.40 -9.71
C VAL A 172 8.55 -5.60 -10.59
N PHE A 173 7.96 -5.64 -11.79
CA PHE A 173 8.21 -6.67 -12.79
C PHE A 173 8.51 -6.04 -14.15
N LEU A 174 9.38 -6.69 -14.92
CA LEU A 174 9.54 -6.40 -16.34
C LEU A 174 8.44 -7.15 -17.10
N LEU A 175 7.51 -6.41 -17.71
CA LEU A 175 6.39 -6.96 -18.46
C LEU A 175 6.51 -6.62 -19.94
N THR A 176 5.92 -7.46 -20.76
CA THR A 176 5.85 -7.31 -22.21
C THR A 176 4.46 -6.83 -22.63
N ARG A 177 4.38 -6.04 -23.70
CA ARG A 177 3.10 -5.70 -24.33
C ARG A 177 2.30 -6.97 -24.63
N GLY A 178 1.04 -6.98 -24.22
CA GLY A 178 0.12 -8.11 -24.43
C GLY A 178 0.13 -9.15 -23.31
N ASP A 179 1.03 -9.02 -22.33
CA ASP A 179 0.94 -9.79 -21.10
C ASP A 179 -0.38 -9.50 -20.38
N GLN A 180 -0.95 -10.54 -19.77
CA GLN A 180 -2.19 -10.48 -19.02
C GLN A 180 -1.89 -10.73 -17.55
N LEU A 181 -2.28 -9.79 -16.70
CA LEU A 181 -2.18 -9.92 -15.25
C LEU A 181 -3.56 -10.28 -14.71
N SER A 182 -3.68 -11.43 -14.06
CA SER A 182 -4.89 -11.91 -13.41
C SER A 182 -4.64 -12.17 -11.93
N THR A 183 -5.69 -12.54 -11.20
CA THR A 183 -5.56 -12.95 -9.80
C THR A 183 -6.23 -14.28 -9.53
N HIS A 184 -5.64 -15.08 -8.66
CA HIS A 184 -6.24 -16.29 -8.11
C HIS A 184 -6.44 -16.13 -6.61
N THR A 185 -7.53 -16.65 -6.04
CA THR A 185 -7.85 -16.46 -4.62
C THR A 185 -8.50 -17.71 -4.04
N ASP A 186 -7.89 -18.26 -3.00
CA ASP A 186 -8.48 -19.30 -2.16
C ASP A 186 -9.24 -18.65 -1.01
N GLY A 187 -10.48 -19.09 -0.77
CA GLY A 187 -11.36 -18.52 0.25
C GLY A 187 -12.22 -17.33 -0.21
N ILE A 188 -12.65 -17.32 -1.49
CA ILE A 188 -13.50 -16.26 -2.08
C ILE A 188 -14.75 -15.96 -1.24
N SER A 189 -15.39 -16.99 -0.69
CA SER A 189 -16.58 -16.86 0.17
C SER A 189 -16.34 -16.05 1.46
N HIS A 190 -15.08 -15.80 1.80
CA HIS A 190 -14.67 -15.02 2.96
C HIS A 190 -14.23 -13.60 2.58
N LEU A 191 -14.25 -13.19 1.31
CA LEU A 191 -13.84 -11.85 0.92
C LEU A 191 -14.80 -10.78 1.46
N LEU A 192 -14.22 -9.76 2.07
CA LEU A 192 -14.92 -8.53 2.41
C LEU A 192 -14.89 -7.59 1.20
N LEU A 193 -15.83 -7.78 0.27
CA LEU A 193 -15.90 -7.01 -0.98
C LEU A 193 -16.30 -5.55 -0.73
N SER A 194 -15.29 -4.69 -0.69
CA SER A 194 -15.43 -3.23 -0.72
C SER A 194 -14.31 -2.60 -1.55
N PRO A 195 -14.51 -1.41 -2.14
CA PRO A 195 -13.48 -0.72 -2.93
C PRO A 195 -12.16 -0.48 -2.17
N SER A 196 -12.22 -0.34 -0.84
CA SER A 196 -11.04 -0.14 0.02
C SER A 196 -10.38 -1.43 0.50
N SER A 197 -11.07 -2.57 0.41
CA SER A 197 -10.62 -3.84 0.97
C SER A 197 -10.10 -4.80 -0.09
N VAL A 198 -10.72 -4.81 -1.27
CA VAL A 198 -10.42 -5.74 -2.36
C VAL A 198 -10.13 -4.94 -3.62
N PHE A 199 -8.84 -4.85 -3.98
CA PHE A 199 -8.38 -4.08 -5.12
C PHE A 199 -7.14 -4.69 -5.76
N PHE A 200 -6.93 -4.40 -7.04
CA PHE A 200 -5.82 -4.89 -7.85
C PHE A 200 -5.40 -3.81 -8.84
N GLY A 201 -4.10 -3.56 -9.02
CA GLY A 201 -3.65 -2.54 -9.94
C GLY A 201 -2.21 -2.69 -10.39
N ALA A 202 -1.87 -1.88 -11.37
CA ALA A 202 -0.52 -1.79 -11.91
C ALA A 202 -0.26 -0.40 -12.51
N PHE A 203 0.98 0.07 -12.46
CA PHE A 203 1.41 1.27 -13.18
C PHE A 203 2.84 1.15 -13.70
N ALA A 204 3.08 1.72 -14.88
CA ALA A 204 4.40 1.78 -15.49
C ALA A 204 5.31 2.75 -14.72
N LEU A 205 6.60 2.39 -14.58
CA LEU A 205 7.62 3.18 -13.92
C LEU A 205 8.31 4.20 -14.83
#